data_AF-A0A817UXE5-F1
#
_entry.id   AF-A0A817UXE5-F1
#
_cell.length_a   1.000
_cell.length_b   1.000
_cell.length_c   1.000
_cell.angle_alpha   90.00
_cell.angle_beta   90.00
_cell.angle_gamma   90.00
#
_symmetry.space_group_name_H-M   'P 1'
#
loop_
_entity.id
_entity.type
_entity.pdbx_description
1 polymer ?
#
loop_
_entity_poly.entity_id
_entity_poly.type
_entity_poly.pdbx_seq_one_letter_code
_entity_poly.pdbx_strand_id
1 'polypeptide(L)'
;MMCISNIDDILQVVQMIRAEPDEEYKYLFEETQDFAKLVETTIEMPRITKRQSNRNNIPASSAYDYFKLNIFIPLLDHFLVAIKDRFNEHAKKAAAISSIVPQYIGNKNYDDLATALEIY
;
A
#
# COMPACT_ATOMS: atom_id res chain seq x y z
N MET A 1 -6.60 -20.21 1.05
CA MET A 1 -6.01 -19.34 0.01
C MET A 1 -6.62 -17.93 -0.10
N MET A 2 -7.73 -17.60 0.57
CA MET A 2 -8.41 -16.28 0.48
C MET A 2 -7.54 -15.05 0.81
N CYS A 3 -6.62 -15.14 1.77
CA CYS A 3 -5.81 -13.97 2.15
C CYS A 3 -4.77 -13.57 1.09
N ILE A 4 -4.29 -14.52 0.28
CA ILE A 4 -3.30 -14.24 -0.77
C ILE A 4 -3.99 -13.64 -2.00
N SER A 5 -5.16 -14.14 -2.39
CA SER A 5 -5.96 -13.54 -3.46
C SER A 5 -6.32 -12.08 -3.14
N ASN A 6 -6.69 -11.80 -1.88
CA ASN A 6 -7.01 -10.44 -1.46
C ASN A 6 -5.81 -9.47 -1.57
N ILE A 7 -4.57 -9.97 -1.50
CA ILE A 7 -3.37 -9.13 -1.65
C ILE A 7 -3.18 -8.72 -3.11
N ASP A 8 -3.41 -9.63 -4.05
CA ASP A 8 -3.32 -9.34 -5.48
C ASP A 8 -4.40 -8.31 -5.88
N ASP A 9 -5.63 -8.43 -5.34
CA ASP A 9 -6.70 -7.44 -5.53
C ASP A 9 -6.31 -6.05 -4.98
N ILE A 10 -5.75 -6.00 -3.75
CA ILE A 10 -5.27 -4.74 -3.15
C ILE A 10 -4.18 -4.11 -4.03
N LEU A 11 -3.21 -4.90 -4.49
CA LEU A 11 -2.14 -4.42 -5.36
C LEU A 11 -2.71 -3.84 -6.65
N GLN A 12 -3.70 -4.51 -7.26
CA GLN A 12 -4.35 -4.03 -8.47
C GLN A 12 -5.06 -2.70 -8.23
N VAL A 13 -5.87 -2.58 -7.17
CA VAL A 13 -6.57 -1.33 -6.83
C VAL A 13 -5.57 -0.19 -6.62
N VAL A 14 -4.52 -0.40 -5.81
CA VAL A 14 -3.52 0.65 -5.56
C VAL A 14 -2.77 1.03 -6.85
N GLN A 15 -2.51 0.08 -7.75
CA GLN A 15 -1.91 0.39 -9.05
C GLN A 15 -2.82 1.23 -9.94
N MET A 16 -4.13 0.98 -9.92
CA MET A 16 -5.12 1.80 -10.64
C MET A 16 -5.14 3.23 -10.11
N ILE A 17 -5.20 3.39 -8.78
CA ILE A 17 -5.12 4.70 -8.12
C ILE A 17 -3.81 5.39 -8.47
N ARG A 18 -2.70 4.65 -8.52
CA ARG A 18 -1.39 5.23 -8.86
C ARG A 18 -1.29 5.69 -10.31
N ALA A 19 -2.00 5.03 -11.22
CA ALA A 19 -2.07 5.39 -12.64
C ALA A 19 -2.92 6.64 -12.88
N GLU A 20 -4.04 6.76 -12.16
CA GLU A 20 -4.96 7.89 -12.23
C GLU A 20 -5.26 8.42 -10.81
N PRO A 21 -4.31 9.19 -10.21
CA PRO A 21 -4.36 9.54 -8.80
C PRO A 21 -5.35 10.66 -8.47
N ASP A 22 -5.88 11.34 -9.48
CA ASP A 22 -6.50 12.65 -9.31
C ASP A 22 -7.83 12.60 -8.55
N GLU A 23 -8.67 11.61 -8.84
CA GLU A 23 -9.98 11.44 -8.21
C GLU A 23 -9.85 11.12 -6.71
N GLU A 24 -9.13 10.04 -6.39
CA GLU A 24 -8.90 9.60 -5.01
C GLU A 24 -8.12 10.63 -4.20
N TYR A 25 -7.11 11.25 -4.81
CA TYR A 25 -6.36 12.29 -4.13
C TYR A 25 -7.24 13.50 -3.79
N LYS A 26 -8.09 13.91 -4.73
CA LYS A 26 -9.02 15.02 -4.50
C LYS A 26 -9.96 14.71 -3.34
N TYR A 27 -10.58 13.52 -3.34
CA TYR A 27 -11.45 13.08 -2.25
C TYR A 27 -10.75 13.13 -0.89
N LEU A 28 -9.56 12.52 -0.78
CA LEU A 28 -8.79 12.50 0.47
C LEU A 28 -8.36 13.90 0.92
N PHE A 29 -8.01 14.77 -0.03
CA PHE A 29 -7.63 16.13 0.29
C PHE A 29 -8.81 16.95 0.80
N GLU A 30 -10.00 16.81 0.20
CA GLU A 30 -11.23 17.46 0.64
C GLU A 30 -11.64 16.99 2.03
N GLU A 31 -11.61 15.67 2.31
CA GLU A 31 -11.84 15.14 3.67
C GLU A 31 -10.83 15.72 4.68
N THR A 32 -9.56 15.80 4.30
CA THR A 32 -8.53 16.36 5.18
C THR A 32 -8.77 17.86 5.42
N GLN A 33 -9.26 18.60 4.42
CA GLN A 33 -9.62 20.01 4.58
C GLN A 33 -10.79 20.18 5.55
N ASP A 34 -11.80 19.33 5.46
CA ASP A 34 -12.94 19.37 6.39
C ASP A 34 -12.53 18.98 7.80
N PHE A 35 -11.65 17.99 7.95
CA PHE A 35 -11.04 17.67 9.24
C PHE A 35 -10.22 18.85 9.79
N ALA A 36 -9.41 19.52 8.97
CA ALA A 36 -8.63 20.67 9.40
C ALA A 36 -9.54 21.81 9.91
N LYS A 37 -10.64 22.11 9.21
CA LYS A 37 -11.64 23.09 9.65
C LYS A 37 -12.26 22.72 11.00
N LEU A 38 -12.55 21.44 11.23
CA LEU A 38 -13.09 20.96 12.51
C LEU A 38 -12.14 21.23 13.68
N VAL A 39 -10.84 21.15 13.45
CA VAL A 39 -9.80 21.45 14.46
C VAL A 39 -9.30 22.90 14.35
N GLU A 40 -10.09 23.79 13.74
CA GLU A 40 -9.79 25.22 13.57
C GLU A 40 -8.41 25.50 12.95
N THR A 41 -7.97 24.62 12.04
CA THR A 41 -6.66 24.67 11.37
C THR A 41 -6.83 24.73 9.84
N THR A 42 -5.80 25.20 9.14
CA THR A 42 -5.74 25.25 7.67
C THR A 42 -4.64 24.33 7.14
N ILE A 43 -4.88 23.74 5.97
CA ILE A 43 -3.83 23.01 5.24
C ILE A 43 -3.00 24.03 4.48
N GLU A 44 -1.77 24.23 4.92
CA GLU A 44 -0.82 25.13 4.29
C GLU A 44 0.34 24.38 3.65
N MET A 45 1.03 25.04 2.73
CA MET A 45 2.22 24.47 2.12
C MET A 45 3.30 24.32 3.20
N PRO A 46 3.88 23.13 3.38
CA PRO A 46 4.95 22.94 4.35
C PRO A 46 6.17 23.79 4.00
N ARG A 47 6.97 24.12 5.01
CA ARG A 47 8.24 24.81 4.81
C ARG A 47 9.21 23.90 4.03
N ILE A 48 9.62 24.33 2.84
CA ILE A 48 10.61 23.63 2.02
C ILE A 48 12.02 24.12 2.38
N THR A 49 12.91 23.21 2.79
CA THR A 49 14.30 23.55 3.10
C THR A 49 15.16 23.59 1.83
N LYS A 50 16.15 24.49 1.79
CA LYS A 50 17.08 24.62 0.64
C LYS A 50 18.02 23.41 0.47
N ARG A 51 18.21 22.62 1.52
CA ARG A 51 19.01 21.40 1.51
C ARG A 51 18.16 20.25 2.05
N GLN A 52 18.09 19.17 1.28
CA GLN A 52 17.56 17.87 1.68
C GLN A 52 18.58 16.81 1.26
N SER A 53 18.86 15.83 2.12
CA SER A 53 19.84 14.76 1.85
C SER A 53 19.23 13.49 1.28
N ASN A 54 17.92 13.29 1.45
CA ASN A 54 17.28 12.01 1.16
C ASN A 54 16.51 12.06 -0.16
N ARG A 55 15.35 12.73 -0.18
CA ARG A 55 14.50 12.86 -1.36
C ARG A 55 14.25 14.33 -1.64
N ASN A 56 14.41 14.72 -2.90
CA ASN A 56 14.15 16.09 -3.33
C ASN A 56 12.64 16.32 -3.41
N ASN A 57 12.17 17.45 -2.87
CA ASN A 57 10.78 17.86 -3.05
C ASN A 57 10.57 18.35 -4.48
N ILE A 58 9.61 17.75 -5.17
CA ILE A 58 9.10 18.20 -6.47
C ILE A 58 8.49 19.60 -6.27
N PRO A 59 8.87 20.60 -7.10
CA PRO A 59 8.30 21.94 -7.02
C PRO A 59 6.77 21.90 -7.10
N ALA A 60 6.12 22.66 -6.23
CA ALA A 60 4.68 22.74 -6.16
C ALA A 60 4.24 24.19 -5.92
N SER A 61 3.15 24.59 -6.56
CA SER A 61 2.56 25.94 -6.48
C SER A 61 1.56 26.11 -5.35
N SER A 62 0.98 25.01 -4.88
CA SER A 62 -0.04 25.01 -3.83
C SER A 62 0.18 23.86 -2.83
N ALA A 63 -0.45 23.94 -1.65
CA ALA A 63 -0.47 22.83 -0.72
C ALA A 63 -1.06 21.57 -1.37
N TYR A 64 -2.12 21.72 -2.17
CA TYR A 64 -2.74 20.65 -2.94
C TYR A 64 -1.72 19.94 -3.87
N ASP A 65 -0.98 20.71 -4.67
CA ASP A 65 0.02 20.12 -5.57
C ASP A 65 1.18 19.49 -4.78
N TYR A 66 1.59 20.13 -3.68
CA TYR A 66 2.69 19.66 -2.86
C TYR A 66 2.38 18.29 -2.26
N PHE A 67 1.23 18.14 -1.60
CA PHE A 67 0.85 16.89 -0.95
C PHE A 67 0.60 15.77 -1.96
N LYS A 68 0.08 16.09 -3.15
CA LYS A 68 -0.08 15.13 -4.25
C LYS A 68 1.26 14.55 -4.69
N LEU A 69 2.19 15.43 -5.06
CA LEU A 69 3.44 15.07 -5.72
C LEU A 69 4.48 14.52 -4.74
N ASN A 70 4.53 15.05 -3.52
CA ASN A 70 5.58 14.75 -2.55
C ASN A 70 5.16 13.77 -1.46
N ILE A 71 3.85 13.53 -1.27
CA ILE A 71 3.37 12.61 -0.23
C ILE A 71 2.52 11.50 -0.86
N PHE A 72 1.38 11.82 -1.47
CA PHE A 72 0.40 10.84 -1.92
C PHE A 72 1.00 9.86 -2.95
N ILE A 73 1.52 10.38 -4.05
CA ILE A 73 2.13 9.57 -5.12
C ILE A 73 3.31 8.72 -4.58
N PRO A 74 4.29 9.31 -3.86
CA PRO A 74 5.35 8.56 -3.21
C PRO A 74 4.88 7.47 -2.26
N LEU A 75 3.84 7.73 -1.47
CA LEU A 75 3.28 6.78 -0.52
C LEU A 75 2.72 5.55 -1.24
N LEU A 76 1.97 5.76 -2.33
CA LEU A 76 1.46 4.67 -3.16
C LEU A 76 2.60 3.83 -3.74
N ASP A 77 3.66 4.48 -4.25
CA ASP A 77 4.84 3.78 -4.78
C ASP A 77 5.51 2.91 -3.71
N HIS A 78 5.72 3.48 -2.51
CA HIS A 78 6.31 2.76 -1.39
C HIS A 78 5.42 1.62 -0.89
N PHE A 79 4.11 1.83 -0.82
CA PHE A 79 3.15 0.82 -0.41
C PHE A 79 3.16 -0.38 -1.37
N LEU A 80 3.15 -0.12 -2.69
CA LEU A 80 3.23 -1.17 -3.70
C LEU A 80 4.50 -2.01 -3.56
N VAL A 81 5.65 -1.37 -3.36
CA VAL A 81 6.92 -2.08 -3.15
C VAL A 81 6.90 -2.90 -1.86
N ALA A 82 6.44 -2.31 -0.75
CA ALA A 82 6.42 -2.98 0.55
C ALA A 82 5.50 -4.21 0.56
N ILE A 83 4.32 -4.11 -0.04
CA ILE A 83 3.38 -5.23 -0.14
C ILE A 83 3.94 -6.33 -1.04
N LYS A 84 4.51 -5.99 -2.20
CA LYS A 84 5.12 -6.98 -3.10
C LYS A 84 6.30 -7.70 -2.48
N ASP A 85 7.15 -6.98 -1.75
CA ASP A 85 8.29 -7.57 -1.06
C ASP A 85 7.84 -8.51 0.07
N ARG A 86 6.87 -8.08 0.88
CA ARG A 86 6.36 -8.86 2.01
C ARG A 86 5.59 -10.11 1.60
N PHE A 87 4.88 -10.06 0.48
CA PHE A 87 4.07 -11.17 -0.04
C PHE A 87 4.64 -11.75 -1.34
N ASN A 88 5.97 -11.75 -1.43
CA ASN A 88 6.68 -12.37 -2.53
C ASN A 88 6.44 -13.90 -2.58
N GLU A 89 6.93 -14.52 -3.65
CA GLU A 89 6.75 -15.96 -3.88
C GLU A 89 7.33 -16.82 -2.74
N HIS A 90 8.41 -16.39 -2.09
CA HIS A 90 8.95 -17.11 -0.93
C HIS A 90 7.99 -17.07 0.26
N ALA A 91 7.40 -15.91 0.55
CA ALA A 91 6.41 -15.75 1.61
C ALA A 91 5.15 -16.59 1.33
N LYS A 92 4.69 -16.63 0.06
CA LYS A 92 3.57 -17.48 -0.35
C LYS A 92 3.87 -18.97 -0.15
N LYS A 93 5.06 -19.44 -0.54
CA LYS A 93 5.51 -20.82 -0.32
C LYS A 93 5.64 -21.16 1.17
N ALA A 94 6.22 -20.27 1.98
CA ALA A 94 6.32 -20.46 3.41
C ALA A 94 4.93 -20.55 4.07
N ALA A 95 3.99 -19.72 3.64
CA ALA A 95 2.59 -19.78 4.07
C ALA A 95 1.93 -21.11 3.65
N ALA A 96 2.20 -21.63 2.45
CA ALA A 96 1.73 -22.93 2.02
C ALA A 96 2.28 -24.05 2.92
N ILE A 97 3.60 -24.09 3.19
CA ILE A 97 4.21 -25.10 4.07
C ILE A 97 3.66 -25.03 5.50
N SER A 98 3.27 -23.86 6.00
CA SER A 98 2.65 -23.75 7.32
C SER A 98 1.34 -24.57 7.45
N SER A 99 0.70 -24.92 6.33
CA SER A 99 -0.52 -25.73 6.31
C SER A 99 -0.32 -27.20 6.69
N ILE A 100 0.88 -27.75 6.49
CA ILE A 100 1.20 -29.16 6.78
C ILE A 100 1.66 -29.39 8.23
N VAL A 101 1.75 -28.33 9.05
CA VAL A 101 2.05 -28.49 10.47
C VAL A 101 0.94 -29.34 11.12
N PRO A 102 1.28 -30.38 11.91
CA PRO A 102 0.30 -31.35 12.43
C PRO A 102 -0.91 -30.73 13.14
N GLN A 103 -0.73 -29.59 13.81
CA GLN A 103 -1.81 -28.86 14.47
C GLN A 103 -2.86 -28.27 13.51
N TYR A 104 -2.52 -28.06 12.24
CA TYR A 104 -3.39 -27.44 11.23
C TYR A 104 -3.87 -28.43 10.17
N ILE A 105 -3.21 -29.57 10.00
CA ILE A 105 -3.50 -30.52 8.91
C ILE A 105 -4.87 -31.20 9.07
N GLY A 106 -5.31 -31.47 10.30
CA GLY A 106 -6.54 -32.22 10.59
C GLY A 106 -7.84 -31.53 10.14
N ASN A 107 -7.78 -30.23 9.84
CA ASN A 107 -8.94 -29.42 9.42
C ASN A 107 -8.87 -28.97 7.95
N LYS A 108 -7.91 -29.50 7.17
CA LYS A 108 -7.68 -29.07 5.79
C LYS A 108 -7.96 -30.18 4.78
N ASN A 109 -8.51 -29.80 3.64
CA ASN A 109 -8.73 -30.73 2.53
C ASN A 109 -7.43 -30.91 1.73
N TYR A 110 -7.36 -31.96 0.92
CA TYR A 110 -6.19 -32.24 0.08
C TYR A 110 -5.83 -31.05 -0.83
N ASP A 111 -6.82 -30.37 -1.41
CA ASP A 111 -6.61 -29.21 -2.27
C ASP A 111 -5.91 -28.05 -1.54
N ASP A 112 -6.14 -27.89 -0.23
CA ASP A 112 -5.47 -26.88 0.60
C ASP A 112 -4.00 -27.23 0.88
N LEU A 113 -3.62 -28.50 0.70
CA LEU A 113 -2.29 -29.04 0.97
C LEU A 113 -1.49 -29.30 -0.30
N ALA A 114 -2.13 -29.38 -1.47
CA ALA A 114 -1.50 -29.72 -2.74
C ALA A 114 -0.26 -28.85 -3.04
N THR A 115 -0.40 -27.53 -2.90
CA THR A 115 0.71 -26.58 -3.09
C THR A 115 1.85 -26.79 -2.09
N ALA A 116 1.56 -27.21 -0.86
CA ALA A 116 2.59 -27.48 0.15
C ALA A 116 3.32 -28.81 -0.12
N LEU A 117 2.59 -29.82 -0.59
CA LEU A 117 3.10 -31.15 -0.93
C LEU A 117 3.95 -31.15 -2.20
N GLU A 118 3.68 -30.25 -3.16
CA GLU A 118 4.55 -30.08 -4.34
C GLU A 118 5.91 -29.46 -3.99
N ILE A 119 5.99 -28.72 -2.89
CA ILE A 119 7.22 -28.02 -2.44
C ILE A 119 8.07 -28.91 -1.52
N TYR A 120 7.46 -29.85 -0.79
CA TYR A 120 8.10 -30.73 0.18
C TYR A 120 8.67 -31.99 -0.49
#